data_AF-A0A847GJE7-F1
#
_entry.id   AF-A0A847GJE7-F1
#
_cell.length_a   1.000
_cell.length_b   1.000
_cell.length_c   1.000
_cell.angle_alpha   90.00
_cell.angle_beta   90.00
_cell.angle_gamma   90.00
#
_symmetry.space_group_name_H-M   'P 1'
#
loop_
_entity.id
_entity.type
_entity.pdbx_description
1 polymer ?
#
loop_
_entity_poly.entity_id
_entity_poly.type
_entity_poly.pdbx_seq_one_letter_code
_entity_poly.pdbx_strand_id
1 'polypeptide(L)'
;MKTYVERLVQVGRVFELYPDRVVVTARWWWGRPYQTTVPLTSLSPDCAFQLIRYRLFKHGILALAIGVALAMLSGRADDLLVQQAGSIVGWAIALAGLALSAATYPRVMFARFSRRAGGGGLDLAQSGPDREHFEEFVKAVQRQIRKQARA
;
A
#
# COMPACT_ATOMS: atom_id res chain seq x y z
N MET A 1 -17.78 -19.35 -1.07
CA MET A 1 -16.78 -18.39 -1.60
C MET A 1 -16.85 -17.16 -0.72
N LYS A 2 -15.71 -16.59 -0.29
CA LYS A 2 -15.68 -15.31 0.44
C LYS A 2 -14.83 -14.31 -0.33
N THR A 3 -15.26 -13.06 -0.39
CA THR A 3 -14.56 -11.99 -1.11
C THR A 3 -14.14 -10.89 -0.14
N TYR A 4 -12.96 -10.33 -0.35
CA TYR A 4 -12.43 -9.20 0.42
C TYR A 4 -11.85 -8.16 -0.52
N VAL A 5 -12.33 -6.92 -0.42
CA VAL A 5 -11.88 -5.80 -1.25
C VAL A 5 -10.96 -4.88 -0.46
N GLU A 6 -9.73 -4.81 -0.93
CA GLU A 6 -8.68 -3.92 -0.45
C GLU A 6 -8.54 -2.70 -1.36
N ARG A 7 -8.30 -1.54 -0.76
CA ARG A 7 -7.90 -0.34 -1.51
C ARG A 7 -6.74 0.39 -0.84
N LEU A 8 -5.55 0.23 -1.40
CA LEU A 8 -4.37 1.01 -1.08
C LEU A 8 -4.28 2.25 -1.98
N VAL A 9 -3.41 3.20 -1.60
CA VAL A 9 -3.19 4.45 -2.36
C VAL A 9 -2.84 4.20 -3.83
N GLN A 10 -2.01 3.18 -4.13
CA GLN A 10 -1.54 2.89 -5.49
C GLN A 10 -2.30 1.77 -6.21
N VAL A 11 -2.96 0.89 -5.44
CA VAL A 11 -3.52 -0.37 -5.96
C VAL A 11 -4.78 -0.76 -5.22
N GLY A 12 -5.83 -1.12 -5.96
CA GLY A 12 -6.96 -1.87 -5.44
C GLY A 12 -6.73 -3.35 -5.64
N ARG A 13 -7.01 -4.18 -4.64
CA ARG A 13 -6.94 -5.65 -4.75
C ARG A 13 -8.27 -6.26 -4.34
N VAL A 14 -8.71 -7.27 -5.09
CA VAL A 14 -9.86 -8.09 -4.75
C VAL A 14 -9.36 -9.50 -4.49
N PHE A 15 -9.68 -10.04 -3.32
CA PHE A 15 -9.29 -11.37 -2.90
C PHE A 15 -10.51 -12.26 -2.87
N GLU A 16 -10.47 -13.35 -3.61
CA GLU A 16 -11.53 -14.35 -3.68
C GLU A 16 -11.01 -15.66 -3.08
N LEU A 17 -11.61 -16.07 -1.98
CA LEU A 17 -11.25 -17.26 -1.22
C LEU A 17 -12.08 -18.47 -1.71
N TYR A 18 -11.38 -19.39 -2.38
CA TYR A 18 -11.87 -20.69 -2.82
C TYR A 18 -11.39 -21.79 -1.86
N PRO A 19 -11.98 -23.01 -1.91
CA PRO A 19 -11.61 -24.09 -0.99
C PRO A 19 -10.12 -24.47 -0.98
N ASP A 20 -9.45 -24.35 -2.13
CA ASP A 20 -8.07 -24.81 -2.40
C ASP A 20 -7.09 -23.65 -2.70
N ARG A 21 -7.59 -22.45 -2.99
CA ARG A 21 -6.79 -21.32 -3.49
C ARG A 21 -7.36 -19.96 -3.13
N VAL A 22 -6.52 -18.94 -3.19
CA VAL A 22 -6.92 -17.53 -3.18
C VAL A 22 -6.60 -16.94 -4.54
N VAL A 23 -7.61 -16.37 -5.19
CA VAL A 23 -7.42 -15.59 -6.41
C VAL A 23 -7.32 -14.12 -6.01
N VAL A 24 -6.27 -13.45 -6.48
CA VAL A 24 -6.00 -12.05 -6.21
C VAL A 24 -6.04 -11.29 -7.52
N THR A 25 -6.99 -10.39 -7.64
CA THR A 25 -7.12 -9.48 -8.79
C THR A 25 -6.66 -8.09 -8.35
N ALA A 26 -5.52 -7.65 -8.86
CA ALA A 26 -4.93 -6.34 -8.58
C ALA A 26 -5.20 -5.36 -9.74
N ARG A 27 -5.55 -4.13 -9.41
CA ARG A 27 -5.74 -3.03 -10.35
C ARG A 27 -5.02 -1.78 -9.85
N TRP A 28 -3.95 -1.41 -10.53
CA TRP A 28 -3.25 -0.13 -10.30
C TRP A 28 -3.99 1.01 -10.98
N TRP A 29 -3.75 2.24 -10.50
CA TRP A 29 -4.29 3.43 -11.15
C TRP A 29 -3.80 3.60 -12.60
N TRP A 30 -2.55 3.20 -12.89
CA TRP A 30 -1.89 3.40 -14.17
C TRP A 30 -1.38 2.08 -14.78
N GLY A 31 -2.17 1.01 -14.70
CA GLY A 31 -1.75 -0.31 -15.19
C GLY A 31 -2.89 -1.20 -15.63
N ARG A 32 -2.54 -2.25 -16.37
CA ARG A 32 -3.50 -3.32 -16.70
C ARG A 32 -3.87 -4.09 -15.43
N PRO A 33 -5.10 -4.62 -15.33
CA PRO A 33 -5.44 -5.52 -14.26
C PRO A 33 -4.54 -6.76 -14.32
N TYR A 34 -4.08 -7.21 -13.16
CA TYR A 34 -3.26 -8.39 -13.00
C TYR A 34 -3.99 -9.36 -12.10
N GLN A 35 -4.06 -10.62 -12.50
CA GLN A 35 -4.66 -11.68 -11.72
C GLN A 35 -3.58 -12.70 -11.37
N THR A 36 -3.54 -13.13 -10.11
CA THR A 36 -2.67 -14.19 -9.65
C THR A 36 -3.41 -15.14 -8.75
N THR A 37 -3.05 -16.40 -8.80
CA THR A 37 -3.68 -17.47 -8.03
C THR A 37 -2.65 -18.05 -7.08
N VAL A 38 -2.97 -18.04 -5.79
CA VAL A 38 -2.12 -18.56 -4.73
C VAL A 38 -2.76 -19.82 -4.16
N PRO A 39 -2.16 -21.02 -4.37
CA PRO A 39 -2.68 -22.25 -3.79
C PRO A 39 -2.49 -22.26 -2.28
N LEU A 40 -3.54 -22.62 -1.53
CA LEU A 40 -3.52 -22.61 -0.07
C LEU A 40 -2.53 -23.63 0.52
N THR A 41 -2.28 -24.73 -0.20
CA THR A 41 -1.29 -25.76 0.16
C THR A 41 0.14 -25.22 0.20
N SER A 42 0.43 -24.16 -0.59
CA SER A 42 1.74 -23.51 -0.62
C SER A 42 1.99 -22.58 0.57
N LEU A 43 0.94 -22.19 1.30
CA LEU A 43 1.01 -21.22 2.38
C LEU A 43 1.25 -21.88 3.74
N SER A 44 1.98 -21.17 4.60
CA SER A 44 2.06 -21.48 6.03
C SER A 44 0.77 -21.03 6.73
N PRO A 45 0.25 -21.81 7.70
CA PRO A 45 -0.87 -21.37 8.53
C PRO A 45 -0.49 -20.26 9.52
N ASP A 46 0.79 -19.96 9.66
CA ASP A 46 1.28 -18.89 10.52
C ASP A 46 1.09 -17.54 9.83
N CYS A 47 0.31 -16.68 10.47
CA CYS A 47 0.04 -15.33 10.01
C CYS A 47 0.80 -14.34 10.88
N ALA A 48 1.67 -13.55 10.25
CA ALA A 48 2.33 -12.44 10.92
C ALA A 48 1.57 -11.14 10.64
N PHE A 49 1.28 -10.37 11.69
CA PHE A 49 0.71 -9.03 11.57
C PHE A 49 1.83 -7.99 11.60
N GLN A 50 1.82 -7.07 10.64
CA GLN A 50 2.82 -6.01 10.53
C GLN A 50 2.16 -4.67 10.26
N LEU A 51 2.50 -3.65 11.05
CA LEU A 51 2.10 -2.28 10.78
C LEU A 51 3.11 -1.62 9.84
N ILE A 52 2.70 -1.39 8.60
CA ILE A 52 3.57 -0.84 7.55
C ILE A 52 3.09 0.57 7.21
N ARG A 53 4.03 1.53 7.18
CA ARG A 53 3.78 2.87 6.63
C ARG A 53 4.09 2.87 5.13
N TYR A 54 3.28 3.56 4.35
CA TYR A 54 3.53 3.75 2.93
C TYR A 54 4.92 4.37 2.68
N ARG A 55 5.66 3.82 1.71
CA ARG A 55 6.97 4.38 1.30
C ARG A 55 6.84 5.81 0.80
N LEU A 56 5.69 6.17 0.21
CA LEU A 56 5.39 7.51 -0.28
C LEU A 56 5.44 8.59 0.80
N PHE A 57 5.21 8.25 2.07
CA PHE A 57 5.33 9.20 3.18
C PHE A 57 6.71 9.86 3.23
N LYS A 58 7.78 9.07 3.07
CA LYS A 58 9.15 9.59 3.07
C LYS A 58 9.43 10.46 1.85
N HIS A 59 8.84 10.11 0.70
CA HIS A 59 8.97 10.90 -0.52
C HIS A 59 8.24 12.24 -0.41
N GLY A 60 7.08 12.27 0.25
CA GLY A 60 6.36 13.51 0.55
C GLY A 60 7.17 14.45 1.44
N ILE A 61 7.80 13.93 2.50
CA ILE A 61 8.68 14.73 3.38
C ILE A 61 9.87 15.28 2.60
N LEU A 62 10.50 14.46 1.75
CA LEU A 62 11.61 14.90 0.93
C LEU A 62 11.19 16.00 -0.04
N ALA A 63 10.05 15.84 -0.73
CA ALA A 63 9.50 16.85 -1.62
C ALA A 63 9.18 18.15 -0.86
N LEU A 64 8.61 18.05 0.34
CA LEU A 64 8.37 19.20 1.22
C LEU A 64 9.68 19.96 1.51
N ALA A 65 10.73 19.25 1.92
CA ALA A 65 12.03 19.86 2.23
C ALA A 65 12.66 20.53 1.00
N ILE A 66 12.62 19.88 -0.17
CA ILE A 66 13.11 20.44 -1.44
C ILE A 66 12.34 21.70 -1.82
N GLY A 67 11.01 21.66 -1.71
CA GLY A 67 10.15 22.81 -2.04
C GLY A 67 10.44 24.01 -1.16
N VAL A 68 10.56 23.82 0.16
CA VAL A 68 10.92 24.89 1.10
C VAL A 68 12.31 25.46 0.79
N ALA A 69 13.29 24.59 0.53
CA ALA A 69 14.65 25.03 0.18
C ALA A 69 14.66 25.86 -1.10
N LEU A 70 13.96 25.41 -2.15
CA LEU A 70 13.83 26.15 -3.41
C LEU A 70 13.16 27.52 -3.21
N ALA A 71 12.07 27.58 -2.44
CA ALA A 71 11.39 28.84 -2.17
C ALA A 71 12.31 29.85 -1.44
N MET A 72 13.07 29.37 -0.46
CA MET A 72 13.98 30.22 0.32
C MET A 72 15.21 30.68 -0.48
N LEU A 73 15.79 29.79 -1.30
CA LEU A 73 16.96 30.11 -2.12
C LEU A 73 16.59 31.06 -3.27
N SER A 74 15.43 30.86 -3.89
CA SER A 74 14.96 31.75 -4.96
C SER A 74 14.70 33.16 -4.45
N GLY A 75 14.30 33.31 -3.18
CA GLY A 75 14.14 34.59 -2.51
C GLY A 75 15.41 35.46 -2.47
N ARG A 76 16.59 34.89 -2.74
CA ARG A 76 17.89 35.58 -2.78
C ARG A 76 18.38 35.91 -4.19
N ALA A 77 17.60 35.63 -5.23
CA ALA A 77 17.97 35.96 -6.60
C ALA A 77 17.81 37.47 -6.86
N ASP A 78 18.74 38.05 -7.62
CA ASP A 78 18.71 39.47 -8.00
C ASP A 78 17.66 39.78 -9.08
N ASP A 79 17.32 38.78 -9.90
CA ASP A 79 16.26 38.90 -10.90
C ASP A 79 14.88 38.62 -10.26
N LEU A 80 14.04 39.65 -10.26
CA LEU A 80 12.68 39.62 -9.71
C LEU A 80 11.80 38.51 -10.33
N LEU A 81 11.93 38.25 -11.63
CA LEU A 81 11.16 37.20 -12.30
C LEU A 81 11.59 35.81 -11.83
N VAL A 82 12.90 35.58 -11.70
CA VAL A 82 13.46 34.33 -11.19
C VAL A 82 13.09 34.13 -9.72
N GLN A 83 13.14 35.21 -8.93
CA GLN A 83 12.75 35.21 -7.52
C GLN A 83 11.28 34.78 -7.34
N GLN A 84 10.36 35.41 -8.08
CA GLN A 84 8.93 35.11 -8.00
C GLN A 84 8.61 33.72 -8.52
N ALA A 85 9.12 33.35 -9.70
CA ALA A 85 8.87 32.05 -10.30
C ALA A 85 9.40 30.90 -9.41
N GLY A 86 10.64 31.03 -8.92
CA GLY A 86 11.24 30.03 -8.04
C GLY A 86 10.54 29.90 -6.69
N SER A 87 10.05 31.02 -6.13
CA SER A 87 9.25 31.00 -4.90
C SER A 87 7.92 30.28 -5.08
N ILE A 88 7.17 30.59 -6.16
CA ILE A 88 5.88 29.95 -6.45
C ILE A 88 6.06 28.46 -6.68
N VAL A 89 7.03 28.06 -7.50
CA VAL A 89 7.32 26.65 -7.78
C VAL A 89 7.76 25.92 -6.51
N GLY A 90 8.63 26.53 -5.70
CA GLY A 90 9.07 25.96 -4.43
C GLY A 90 7.92 25.70 -3.47
N TRP A 91 7.03 26.68 -3.27
CA TRP A 91 5.86 26.52 -2.42
C TRP A 91 4.85 25.52 -2.97
N ALA A 92 4.63 25.46 -4.28
CA ALA A 92 3.76 24.47 -4.90
C ALA A 92 4.26 23.04 -4.64
N ILE A 93 5.58 22.80 -4.82
CA ILE A 93 6.21 21.52 -4.49
C ILE A 93 6.09 21.21 -2.99
N ALA A 94 6.31 22.21 -2.14
CA ALA A 94 6.23 22.07 -0.69
C ALA A 94 4.83 21.61 -0.25
N LEU A 95 3.79 22.29 -0.74
CA LEU A 95 2.40 21.97 -0.45
C LEU A 95 2.00 20.59 -0.99
N ALA A 96 2.45 20.23 -2.20
CA ALA A 96 2.22 18.89 -2.75
C ALA A 96 2.89 17.80 -1.90
N GLY A 97 4.13 18.03 -1.44
CA GLY A 97 4.86 17.13 -0.56
C GLY A 97 4.19 16.96 0.81
N LEU A 98 3.70 18.06 1.39
CA LEU A 98 2.93 18.06 2.63
C LEU A 98 1.62 17.27 2.47
N ALA A 99 0.84 17.54 1.43
CA ALA A 99 -0.41 16.84 1.15
C ALA A 99 -0.19 15.33 0.96
N LEU A 100 0.83 14.94 0.19
CA LEU A 100 1.21 13.54 0.00
C LEU A 100 1.60 12.88 1.33
N SER A 101 2.39 13.56 2.16
CA SER A 101 2.79 13.06 3.48
C SER A 101 1.60 12.87 4.40
N ALA A 102 0.69 13.84 4.46
CA ALA A 102 -0.52 13.75 5.27
C ALA A 102 -1.41 12.58 4.82
N ALA A 103 -1.65 12.45 3.51
CA ALA A 103 -2.45 11.37 2.94
C ALA A 103 -1.87 9.97 3.17
N THR A 104 -0.54 9.86 3.28
CA THR A 104 0.18 8.59 3.44
C THR A 104 0.74 8.36 4.84
N TYR A 105 0.40 9.25 5.78
CA TYR A 105 0.80 9.18 7.19
C TYR A 105 0.29 7.94 7.94
N PRO A 106 -0.99 7.51 7.75
CA PRO A 106 -1.54 6.38 8.48
C PRO A 106 -0.72 5.10 8.23
N ARG A 107 -0.45 4.36 9.31
CA ARG A 107 0.09 3.00 9.19
C ARG A 107 -1.06 2.05 8.87
N VAL A 108 -0.80 1.10 7.98
CA VAL A 108 -1.78 0.08 7.59
C VAL A 108 -1.33 -1.25 8.16
N MET A 109 -2.26 -1.99 8.76
CA MET A 109 -1.99 -3.34 9.24
C MET A 109 -2.01 -4.32 8.06
N PHE A 110 -0.98 -5.15 7.96
CA PHE A 110 -0.86 -6.21 6.98
C PHE A 110 -0.85 -7.56 7.68
N ALA A 111 -1.64 -8.50 7.18
CA ALA A 111 -1.56 -9.92 7.51
C ALA A 111 -0.77 -10.62 6.41
N ARG A 112 0.39 -11.19 6.77
CA ARG A 112 1.28 -11.89 5.85
C ARG A 112 1.26 -13.39 6.14
N PHE A 113 0.90 -14.16 5.12
CA PHE A 113 1.03 -15.61 5.09
C PHE A 113 2.25 -15.96 4.23
N SER A 114 3.31 -16.46 4.86
CA SER A 114 4.52 -16.89 4.16
C SER A 114 4.26 -18.16 3.32
N ARG A 115 5.01 -18.34 2.24
CA ARG A 115 5.04 -19.64 1.53
C ARG A 115 5.95 -20.62 2.27
N ARG A 116 5.57 -21.89 2.30
CA ARG A 116 6.37 -22.97 2.92
C ARG A 116 7.72 -23.17 2.24
N ALA A 117 7.76 -23.01 0.92
CA ALA A 117 8.99 -23.11 0.12
C ALA A 117 9.88 -21.86 0.18
N GLY A 118 9.54 -20.87 1.02
CA GLY A 118 10.18 -19.55 1.02
C GLY A 118 9.66 -18.62 -0.09
N GLY A 119 10.07 -17.35 -0.03
CA GLY A 119 9.70 -16.32 -1.02
C GLY A 119 8.39 -15.58 -0.73
N GLY A 120 7.87 -14.90 -1.77
CA GLY A 120 6.69 -14.03 -1.67
C GLY A 120 5.41 -14.76 -1.30
N GLY A 121 4.78 -14.33 -0.20
CA GLY A 121 3.57 -14.90 0.37
C GLY A 121 2.27 -14.29 -0.13
N LEU A 122 1.19 -14.52 0.62
CA LEU A 122 -0.07 -13.79 0.49
C LEU A 122 -0.10 -12.67 1.53
N ASP A 123 -0.15 -11.42 1.07
CA ASP A 123 -0.24 -10.24 1.92
C ASP A 123 -1.61 -9.58 1.77
N LEU A 124 -2.35 -9.47 2.88
CA LEU A 124 -3.65 -8.80 2.97
C LEU A 124 -3.49 -7.51 3.75
N ALA A 125 -3.99 -6.39 3.25
CA ALA A 125 -3.97 -5.12 3.98
C ALA A 125 -5.33 -4.81 4.59
N GLN A 126 -5.35 -4.33 5.84
CA GLN A 126 -6.55 -3.77 6.47
C GLN A 126 -6.82 -2.37 5.90
N SER A 127 -7.39 -2.31 4.71
CA SER A 127 -7.64 -1.05 4.01
C SER A 127 -8.78 -1.16 3.01
N GLY A 128 -9.40 -0.02 2.67
CA GLY A 128 -10.51 0.03 1.72
C GLY A 128 -11.89 -0.24 2.35
N PRO A 129 -12.90 -0.55 1.52
CA PRO A 129 -14.29 -0.63 1.93
C PRO A 129 -14.56 -1.77 2.93
N ASP A 130 -13.86 -2.90 2.80
CA ASP A 130 -14.10 -4.08 3.63
C ASP A 130 -13.19 -4.14 4.86
N ARG A 131 -12.53 -3.04 5.25
CA ARG A 131 -11.54 -3.00 6.35
C ARG A 131 -12.04 -3.59 7.68
N GLU A 132 -13.35 -3.52 7.94
CA GLU A 132 -14.00 -4.04 9.16
C GLU A 132 -14.07 -5.57 9.16
N HIS A 133 -14.16 -6.19 7.98
CA HIS A 133 -14.19 -7.64 7.79
C HIS A 133 -12.79 -8.26 7.68
N PHE A 134 -11.73 -7.46 7.82
CA PHE A 134 -10.34 -7.88 7.64
C PHE A 134 -9.96 -9.08 8.50
N GLU A 135 -10.20 -8.99 9.81
CA GLU A 135 -9.83 -10.08 10.73
C GLU A 135 -10.62 -11.35 10.45
N GLU A 136 -11.90 -11.23 10.09
CA GLU A 136 -12.75 -12.37 9.75
C GLU A 136 -12.23 -13.08 8.50
N PHE A 137 -11.83 -12.32 7.49
CA PHE A 137 -11.26 -12.86 6.26
C PHE A 137 -9.91 -13.53 6.51
N VAL A 138 -9.01 -12.91 7.29
CA VAL A 138 -7.72 -13.51 7.70
C VAL A 138 -7.94 -14.83 8.43
N LYS A 139 -8.87 -14.87 9.40
CA LYS A 139 -9.25 -16.10 10.12
C LYS A 139 -9.86 -17.16 9.19
N ALA A 140 -10.61 -16.75 8.16
CA ALA A 140 -11.15 -17.68 7.16
C ALA A 140 -10.04 -18.31 6.30
N VAL A 141 -9.10 -17.50 5.82
CA VAL A 141 -7.91 -17.97 5.08
C VAL A 141 -7.11 -18.95 5.94
N GLN A 142 -6.79 -18.57 7.18
CA GLN A 142 -6.01 -19.41 8.10
C GLN A 142 -6.69 -20.76 8.37
N ARG A 143 -8.00 -20.78 8.58
CA ARG A 143 -8.77 -22.02 8.76
C ARG A 143 -8.70 -22.92 7.53
N GLN A 144 -8.79 -22.36 6.33
CA GLN A 144 -8.72 -23.15 5.10
C GLN A 144 -7.30 -23.69 4.84
N ILE A 145 -6.25 -22.90 5.09
CA ILE A 145 -4.86 -23.39 5.00
C ILE A 145 -4.66 -24.59 5.94
N ARG A 146 -5.13 -24.50 7.18
CA ARG A 146 -5.04 -25.61 8.15
C ARG A 146 -5.82 -26.85 7.70
N LYS A 147 -6.99 -26.67 7.07
CA LYS A 147 -7.78 -27.77 6.54
C LYS A 147 -7.05 -28.47 5.40
N GLN A 148 -6.47 -27.71 4.47
CA GLN A 148 -5.69 -28.24 3.34
C GLN A 148 -4.36 -28.88 3.77
N ALA A 149 -3.82 -28.53 4.93
CA ALA A 149 -2.61 -29.16 5.46
C ALA A 149 -2.87 -30.54 6.10
N ARG A 150 -4.13 -30.87 6.40
CA ARG A 150 -4.56 -32.13 7.03
C ARG A 150 -5.19 -33.12 6.04
N ALA A 151 -5.52 -32.64 4.85
CA ALA A 151 -6.03 -33.46 3.75
C ALA A 151 -4.84 -34.00 2.96
#